data_AF-A0A448YME1-F1
#
_entry.id   AF-A0A448YME1-F1
#
_cell.length_a   1.000
_cell.length_b   1.000
_cell.length_c   1.000
_cell.angle_alpha   90.00
_cell.angle_beta   90.00
_cell.angle_gamma   90.00
#
_symmetry.space_group_name_H-M   'P 1'
#
loop_
_entity.id
_entity.type
_entity.pdbx_description
1 polymer ?
#
loop_
_entity_poly.entity_id
_entity_poly.type
_entity_poly.pdbx_seq_one_letter_code
_entity_poly.pdbx_strand_id
1 'polypeptide(L)'
;MTDSQIFKRTKQLNTGQLIPQLGLGTSPYASDEEGYTAVKGALNAGYRHIDTARAYNNEEIVGSAIRDFIKESGVPRSEIHVTTKLWCTEFKDPVKGIKGSLKRLGLDYVDLYLMHWPIVMAEGEEWIPKDPDGTIKLVDFDEWNYLDTYKAMQRRWI
;
A
#
# COMPACT_ATOMS: atom_id res chain seq x y z
N MET A 1 -11.91 29.51 8.02
CA MET A 1 -11.35 29.19 6.69
C MET A 1 -11.98 27.87 6.24
N THR A 2 -12.34 27.83 4.96
CA THR A 2 -13.40 27.05 4.31
C THR A 2 -13.47 25.56 4.66
N ASP A 3 -14.69 25.10 4.99
CA ASP A 3 -15.17 23.72 4.88
C ASP A 3 -14.90 23.19 3.47
N SER A 4 -13.68 22.72 3.23
CA SER A 4 -13.30 22.17 1.93
C SER A 4 -14.00 20.82 1.74
N GLN A 5 -15.19 20.87 1.14
CA GLN A 5 -15.93 19.68 0.71
C GLN A 5 -15.17 18.85 -0.34
N ILE A 6 -14.03 19.34 -0.85
CA ILE A 6 -13.24 18.71 -1.91
C ILE A 6 -12.76 17.32 -1.48
N PHE A 7 -12.31 17.16 -0.23
CA PHE A 7 -11.74 15.89 0.23
C PHE A 7 -12.77 14.91 0.83
N LYS A 8 -14.05 15.29 0.90
CA LYS A 8 -15.13 14.41 1.37
C LYS A 8 -15.79 13.59 0.25
N ARG A 9 -15.43 13.85 -1.01
CA ARG A 9 -16.01 13.10 -2.14
C ARG A 9 -15.46 11.69 -2.18
N THR A 10 -16.37 10.74 -2.03
CA THR A 10 -16.07 9.31 -2.11
C THR A 10 -16.78 8.66 -3.29
N LYS A 11 -16.26 7.51 -3.72
CA LYS A 11 -16.95 6.58 -4.62
C LYS A 11 -17.15 5.26 -3.90
N GLN A 12 -18.24 4.59 -4.23
CA GLN A 12 -18.51 3.25 -3.75
C GLN A 12 -17.79 2.25 -4.65
N LEU A 13 -16.97 1.39 -4.06
CA LEU A 13 -16.38 0.23 -4.71
C LEU A 13 -17.44 -0.86 -4.89
N ASN A 14 -17.17 -1.85 -5.75
CA ASN A 14 -18.08 -2.98 -5.98
C ASN A 14 -18.31 -3.85 -4.72
N THR A 15 -17.47 -3.72 -3.69
CA THR A 15 -17.61 -4.35 -2.37
C THR A 15 -18.54 -3.57 -1.43
N GLY A 16 -19.01 -2.40 -1.82
CA GLY A 16 -19.80 -1.48 -1.00
C GLY A 16 -18.96 -0.53 -0.14
N GLN A 17 -17.64 -0.75 -0.01
CA GLN A 17 -16.74 0.17 0.68
C GLN A 17 -16.61 1.51 -0.05
N LEU A 18 -16.35 2.58 0.71
CA LEU A 18 -16.13 3.91 0.17
C LEU A 18 -14.63 4.20 0.02
N ILE A 19 -14.23 4.75 -1.11
CA ILE A 19 -12.87 5.25 -1.38
C ILE A 19 -12.91 6.76 -1.64
N PRO A 20 -12.08 7.57 -0.98
CA PRO A 20 -11.93 8.99 -1.33
C PRO A 20 -11.36 9.14 -2.74
N GLN A 21 -11.99 10.01 -3.54
CA GLN A 21 -11.65 10.17 -4.96
C GLN A 21 -10.27 10.78 -5.20
N LEU A 22 -9.73 11.47 -4.19
CA LEU A 22 -8.42 12.11 -4.25
C LEU A 22 -7.55 11.52 -3.14
N GLY A 23 -6.40 10.98 -3.54
CA GLY A 23 -5.39 10.43 -2.64
C GLY A 23 -4.01 11.00 -2.91
N LEU A 24 -3.15 10.94 -1.90
CA LEU A 24 -1.73 11.24 -2.01
C LEU A 24 -0.98 9.97 -2.42
N GLY A 25 -0.25 10.01 -3.53
CA GLY A 25 0.73 8.98 -3.86
C GLY A 25 2.05 9.20 -3.11
N THR A 26 2.67 8.12 -2.64
CA THR A 26 3.90 8.18 -1.83
C THR A 26 5.13 7.61 -2.56
N SER A 27 5.17 7.67 -3.89
CA SER A 27 6.25 7.09 -4.69
C SER A 27 7.26 8.13 -5.17
N PRO A 28 8.55 7.80 -5.13
CA PRO A 28 9.42 7.92 -3.96
C PRO A 28 9.74 9.38 -3.59
N TYR A 29 9.93 9.62 -2.30
CA TYR A 29 10.40 10.91 -1.76
C TYR A 29 11.92 10.99 -1.80
N ALA A 30 12.49 12.20 -1.78
CA ALA A 30 13.93 12.38 -1.73
C ALA A 30 14.50 12.05 -0.34
N SER A 31 13.69 12.10 0.72
CA SER A 31 14.06 11.70 2.08
C SER A 31 12.87 11.24 2.93
N ASP A 32 13.16 10.60 4.05
CA ASP A 32 12.14 10.25 5.06
C ASP A 32 11.47 11.50 5.65
N GLU A 33 12.23 12.57 5.89
CA GLU A 33 11.69 13.83 6.40
C GLU A 33 10.68 14.44 5.42
N GLU A 34 11.00 14.43 4.13
CA GLU A 34 10.08 14.90 3.09
C GLU A 34 8.84 14.02 3.04
N GLY A 35 9.00 12.69 3.08
CA GLY A 35 7.86 11.76 3.05
C GLY A 35 6.93 11.91 4.25
N TYR A 36 7.48 12.03 5.45
CA TYR A 36 6.71 12.30 6.66
C TYR A 36 5.93 13.61 6.53
N THR A 37 6.62 14.68 6.12
CA THR A 37 6.04 16.02 5.99
C THR A 37 4.95 16.05 4.92
N ALA A 38 5.15 15.38 3.79
CA ALA A 38 4.18 15.28 2.72
C ALA A 38 2.90 14.55 3.16
N VAL A 39 3.04 13.38 3.80
CA VAL A 39 1.89 12.59 4.28
C VAL A 39 1.13 13.35 5.36
N LYS A 40 1.81 13.85 6.38
CA LYS A 40 1.18 14.59 7.48
C LYS A 40 0.55 15.90 6.99
N GLY A 41 1.24 16.61 6.10
CA GLY A 41 0.74 17.82 5.45
C GLY A 41 -0.53 17.57 4.64
N ALA A 42 -0.59 16.50 3.85
CA ALA A 42 -1.78 16.13 3.10
C ALA A 42 -2.97 15.81 4.03
N LEU A 43 -2.75 15.03 5.08
CA LEU A 43 -3.79 14.70 6.06
C LEU A 43 -4.33 15.97 6.77
N ASN A 44 -3.44 16.88 7.16
CA ASN A 44 -3.79 18.19 7.72
C ASN A 44 -4.54 19.09 6.73
N ALA A 45 -4.21 19.02 5.44
CA ALA A 45 -4.92 19.74 4.38
C ALA A 45 -6.31 19.15 4.08
N GLY A 46 -6.62 17.97 4.64
CA GLY A 46 -7.92 17.32 4.52
C GLY A 46 -7.94 16.04 3.71
N TYR A 47 -6.81 15.59 3.14
CA TYR A 47 -6.75 14.30 2.44
C TYR A 47 -7.14 13.17 3.39
N ARG A 48 -7.82 12.17 2.83
CA ARG A 48 -8.25 10.96 3.56
C ARG A 48 -7.91 9.68 2.81
N HIS A 49 -7.12 9.76 1.73
CA HIS A 49 -6.63 8.58 1.01
C HIS A 49 -5.11 8.70 0.82
N ILE A 50 -4.37 7.70 1.29
CA ILE A 50 -2.91 7.59 1.15
C ILE A 50 -2.62 6.31 0.36
N ASP A 51 -1.94 6.45 -0.78
CA ASP A 51 -1.50 5.34 -1.62
C ASP A 51 0.00 5.11 -1.44
N THR A 52 0.36 3.94 -0.92
CA THR A 52 1.74 3.49 -0.75
C THR A 52 1.94 2.11 -1.38
N ALA A 53 3.12 1.52 -1.23
CA ALA A 53 3.43 0.17 -1.68
C ALA A 53 4.66 -0.38 -0.96
N ARG A 54 4.73 -1.72 -0.80
CA ARG A 54 5.94 -2.42 -0.37
C ARG A 54 7.19 -1.93 -1.11
N ALA A 55 7.06 -1.79 -2.42
CA ALA A 55 8.15 -1.47 -3.35
C ALA A 55 8.71 -0.05 -3.22
N TYR A 56 7.95 0.88 -2.60
CA TYR A 56 8.42 2.25 -2.43
C TYR A 56 9.42 2.38 -1.28
N ASN A 57 9.56 1.31 -0.48
CA ASN A 57 10.49 1.22 0.64
C ASN A 57 10.36 2.37 1.66
N ASN A 58 9.14 2.89 1.84
CA ASN A 58 8.85 4.01 2.73
C ASN A 58 7.56 3.82 3.55
N GLU A 59 7.02 2.60 3.62
CA GLU A 59 5.82 2.29 4.41
C GLU A 59 5.99 2.65 5.90
N GLU A 60 7.22 2.55 6.45
CA GLU A 60 7.50 2.89 7.85
C GLU A 60 7.28 4.37 8.14
N ILE A 61 7.75 5.23 7.24
CA ILE A 61 7.61 6.68 7.42
C ILE A 61 6.18 7.15 7.13
N VAL A 62 5.53 6.56 6.12
CA VAL A 62 4.09 6.77 5.83
C VAL A 62 3.23 6.39 7.05
N GLY A 63 3.47 5.21 7.62
CA GLY A 63 2.78 4.73 8.80
C GLY A 63 2.97 5.65 10.01
N SER A 64 4.20 6.13 10.23
CA SER A 64 4.51 7.04 11.33
C SER A 64 3.75 8.37 11.21
N ALA A 65 3.73 8.97 10.01
CA ALA A 65 2.97 10.20 9.76
C ALA A 65 1.45 10.00 9.98
N ILE A 66 0.88 8.87 9.55
CA ILE A 66 -0.53 8.54 9.77
C ILE A 66 -0.85 8.43 11.27
N ARG A 67 -0.05 7.68 12.03
CA ARG A 67 -0.29 7.46 13.46
C ARG A 67 -0.17 8.76 14.26
N ASP A 68 0.82 9.59 13.95
CA ASP A 68 1.00 10.89 14.59
C ASP A 68 -0.15 11.83 14.27
N PHE A 69 -0.60 11.88 13.01
CA PHE A 69 -1.78 12.66 12.63
C PHE A 69 -3.03 12.21 13.38
N ILE A 70 -3.29 10.90 13.49
CA ILE A 70 -4.43 10.36 14.26
C ILE A 70 -4.36 10.83 15.72
N LYS A 71 -3.17 10.70 16.33
CA LYS A 71 -2.95 11.09 17.73
C LYS A 71 -3.16 12.59 17.97
N GLU A 72 -2.73 13.44 17.04
CA GLU A 72 -2.80 14.90 17.16
C GLU A 72 -4.18 15.47 16.81
N SER A 73 -4.83 14.93 15.77
CA SER A 73 -6.10 15.46 15.25
C SER A 73 -7.34 14.84 15.90
N GLY A 74 -7.22 13.64 16.47
CA GLY A 74 -8.35 12.84 16.94
C GLY A 74 -9.20 12.23 15.82
N VAL A 75 -8.80 12.36 14.54
CA VAL A 75 -9.47 11.72 13.41
C VAL A 75 -9.32 10.20 13.54
N PRO A 76 -10.42 9.43 13.53
CA PRO A 76 -10.34 7.99 13.71
C PRO A 76 -9.65 7.32 12.52
N ARG A 77 -8.92 6.22 12.76
CA ARG A 77 -8.24 5.43 11.72
C ARG A 77 -9.18 5.04 10.57
N SER A 78 -10.45 4.77 10.87
CA SER A 78 -11.49 4.41 9.89
C SER A 78 -11.85 5.52 8.90
N GLU A 79 -11.42 6.76 9.14
CA GLU A 79 -11.59 7.86 8.18
C GLU A 79 -10.42 8.01 7.22
N ILE A 80 -9.31 7.29 7.42
CA ILE A 80 -8.11 7.37 6.57
C ILE A 80 -8.04 6.10 5.71
N HIS A 81 -8.35 6.20 4.43
CA HIS A 81 -8.21 5.12 3.47
C HIS A 81 -6.73 4.89 3.12
N VAL A 82 -6.16 3.75 3.50
CA VAL A 82 -4.78 3.39 3.20
C VAL A 82 -4.74 2.27 2.17
N THR A 83 -4.06 2.53 1.05
CA THR A 83 -3.81 1.53 0.00
C THR A 83 -2.35 1.09 0.06
N THR A 84 -2.08 -0.22 0.05
CA THR A 84 -0.72 -0.75 -0.22
C THR A 84 -0.76 -1.85 -1.27
N LYS A 85 0.40 -2.27 -1.74
CA LYS A 85 0.57 -3.16 -2.90
C LYS A 85 1.57 -4.27 -2.58
N LEU A 86 1.16 -5.52 -2.86
CA LEU A 86 2.00 -6.73 -2.82
C LEU A 86 3.09 -6.63 -3.88
N TRP A 87 4.35 -6.86 -3.49
CA TRP A 87 5.46 -6.84 -4.43
C TRP A 87 5.64 -8.19 -5.13
N CYS A 88 6.16 -8.16 -6.36
CA CYS A 88 6.23 -9.31 -7.28
C CYS A 88 6.98 -10.53 -6.74
N THR A 89 7.94 -10.34 -5.83
CA THR A 89 8.68 -11.44 -5.18
C THR A 89 7.95 -12.08 -4.00
N GLU A 90 6.77 -11.56 -3.63
CA GLU A 90 5.94 -12.06 -2.52
C GLU A 90 4.65 -12.75 -3.01
N PHE A 91 4.52 -12.97 -4.32
CA PHE A 91 3.27 -13.40 -4.98
C PHE A 91 2.80 -14.80 -4.57
N LYS A 92 3.70 -15.67 -4.10
CA LYS A 92 3.37 -17.01 -3.61
C LYS A 92 2.77 -17.00 -2.19
N ASP A 93 3.05 -15.97 -1.39
CA ASP A 93 2.53 -15.81 -0.03
C ASP A 93 2.05 -14.36 0.22
N PRO A 94 0.89 -13.98 -0.34
CA PRO A 94 0.33 -12.64 -0.16
C PRO A 94 -0.01 -12.32 1.31
N VAL A 95 -0.20 -13.33 2.18
CA VAL A 95 -0.45 -13.12 3.61
C VAL A 95 0.77 -12.59 4.30
N LYS A 96 1.91 -13.22 4.04
CA LYS A 96 3.19 -12.78 4.57
C LYS A 96 3.51 -11.38 4.04
N GLY A 97 3.23 -11.11 2.76
CA GLY A 97 3.34 -9.79 2.16
C GLY A 97 2.56 -8.73 2.93
N ILE A 98 1.24 -8.92 3.12
CA ILE A 98 0.42 -7.94 3.83
C ILE A 98 0.79 -7.79 5.30
N LYS A 99 1.11 -8.89 6.00
CA LYS A 99 1.59 -8.83 7.39
C LYS A 99 2.89 -8.03 7.50
N GLY A 100 3.78 -8.15 6.53
CA GLY A 100 4.98 -7.33 6.42
C GLY A 100 4.65 -5.84 6.26
N SER A 101 3.72 -5.51 5.35
CA SER A 101 3.28 -4.12 5.15
C SER A 101 2.60 -3.54 6.38
N LEU A 102 1.71 -4.28 7.03
CA LEU A 102 1.04 -3.87 8.27
C LEU A 102 2.05 -3.60 9.39
N LYS A 103 3.07 -4.45 9.54
CA LYS A 103 4.15 -4.24 10.50
C LYS A 103 4.91 -2.95 10.23
N ARG A 104 5.33 -2.70 8.98
CA ARG A 104 6.04 -1.47 8.60
C ARG A 104 5.18 -0.23 8.82
N LEU A 105 3.93 -0.28 8.34
CA LEU A 105 2.95 0.79 8.54
C LEU A 105 2.56 0.99 10.01
N GLY A 106 2.78 0.00 10.87
CA GLY A 106 2.30 -0.01 12.25
C GLY A 106 0.78 0.11 12.35
N LEU A 107 0.05 -0.54 11.44
CA LEU A 107 -1.41 -0.51 11.36
C LEU A 107 -1.98 -1.92 11.49
N ASP A 108 -3.20 -2.03 12.01
CA ASP A 108 -3.90 -3.32 12.15
C ASP A 108 -4.54 -3.79 10.83
N TYR A 109 -4.85 -2.85 9.94
CA TYR A 109 -5.41 -3.12 8.62
C TYR A 109 -5.04 -2.02 7.59
N VAL A 110 -5.20 -2.37 6.32
CA VAL A 110 -5.26 -1.43 5.19
C VAL A 110 -6.65 -1.52 4.56
N ASP A 111 -7.08 -0.43 3.94
CA ASP A 111 -8.41 -0.32 3.35
C ASP A 111 -8.47 -0.96 1.97
N LEU A 112 -7.34 -0.98 1.26
CA LEU A 112 -7.20 -1.63 -0.03
C LEU A 112 -5.81 -2.28 -0.17
N TYR A 113 -5.79 -3.54 -0.62
CA TYR A 113 -4.57 -4.28 -0.91
C TYR A 113 -4.56 -4.78 -2.35
N LEU A 114 -3.53 -4.39 -3.11
CA LEU A 114 -3.45 -4.63 -4.56
C LEU A 114 -2.26 -5.52 -4.93
N MET A 115 -2.35 -6.23 -6.05
CA MET A 115 -1.14 -6.73 -6.74
C MET A 115 -0.48 -5.54 -7.45
N HIS A 116 0.82 -5.32 -7.23
CA HIS A 116 1.48 -4.15 -7.81
C HIS A 116 1.63 -4.28 -9.34
N TRP A 117 2.04 -5.45 -9.83
CA TRP A 117 2.17 -5.77 -11.25
C TRP A 117 1.69 -7.21 -11.51
N PRO A 118 1.17 -7.54 -12.70
CA PRO A 118 0.78 -8.90 -13.04
C PRO A 118 1.99 -9.77 -13.42
N ILE A 119 3.07 -9.71 -12.64
CA ILE A 119 4.35 -10.39 -12.90
C ILE A 119 4.77 -11.14 -11.64
N VAL A 120 5.07 -12.43 -11.78
CA VAL A 120 5.58 -13.27 -10.69
C VAL A 120 7.10 -13.36 -10.81
N MET A 121 7.81 -12.73 -9.90
CA MET A 121 9.27 -12.82 -9.82
C MET A 121 9.66 -13.97 -8.88
N ALA A 122 10.83 -14.57 -9.09
CA ALA A 122 11.37 -15.56 -8.16
C ALA A 122 11.50 -14.97 -6.75
N GLU A 123 11.25 -15.79 -5.73
CA GLU A 123 11.44 -15.38 -4.33
C GLU A 123 12.95 -15.24 -4.02
N GLY A 124 13.30 -14.31 -3.12
CA GLY A 124 14.69 -14.07 -2.73
C GLY A 124 14.89 -12.77 -1.95
N GLU A 125 16.14 -12.47 -1.60
CA GLU A 125 16.52 -11.23 -0.91
C GLU A 125 16.54 -10.01 -1.85
N GLU A 126 16.79 -10.26 -3.13
CA GLU A 126 16.85 -9.22 -4.16
C GLU A 126 15.46 -8.65 -4.47
N TRP A 127 15.38 -7.33 -4.62
CA TRP A 127 14.14 -6.65 -4.99
C TRP A 127 13.65 -7.00 -6.40
N ILE A 128 14.60 -7.15 -7.32
CA ILE A 128 14.37 -7.57 -8.70
C ILE A 128 15.39 -8.68 -8.99
N PRO A 129 15.03 -9.95 -8.76
CA PRO A 129 15.94 -11.07 -8.98
C PRO A 129 16.27 -11.18 -10.47
N LYS A 130 17.50 -11.61 -10.78
CA LYS A 130 17.99 -11.75 -12.15
C LYS A 130 18.61 -13.12 -12.40
N ASP A 131 18.49 -13.60 -13.62
CA ASP A 131 19.21 -14.76 -14.12
C ASP A 131 20.66 -14.38 -14.51
N PRO A 132 21.56 -15.37 -14.77
CA PRO A 132 22.96 -15.09 -15.09
C PRO A 132 23.18 -14.20 -16.32
N ASP A 133 22.22 -14.13 -17.23
CA ASP A 133 22.24 -13.27 -18.42
C ASP A 133 21.76 -11.84 -18.14
N GLY A 134 21.35 -11.54 -16.91
CA GLY A 134 20.89 -10.23 -16.46
C GLY A 134 19.40 -9.95 -16.68
N THR A 135 18.64 -10.87 -17.28
CA THR A 135 17.18 -10.77 -17.40
C THR A 135 16.49 -10.95 -16.04
N ILE A 136 15.27 -10.42 -15.87
CA ILE A 136 14.52 -10.60 -14.62
C ILE A 136 14.16 -12.08 -14.49
N LYS A 137 14.48 -12.67 -13.34
CA LYS A 137 14.15 -14.06 -13.04
C LYS A 137 12.67 -14.19 -12.69
N LEU A 138 11.90 -14.70 -13.65
CA LEU A 138 10.47 -14.92 -13.51
C LEU A 138 10.16 -16.36 -13.09
N VAL A 139 9.03 -16.53 -12.43
CA VAL A 139 8.45 -17.87 -12.22
C VAL A 139 7.71 -18.29 -13.49
N ASP A 140 7.81 -19.56 -13.85
CA ASP A 140 7.08 -20.11 -14.99
C ASP A 140 5.56 -19.92 -14.79
N PHE A 141 4.86 -19.50 -15.85
CA PHE A 141 3.43 -19.18 -15.79
C PHE A 141 2.58 -20.37 -15.38
N ASP A 142 2.96 -21.58 -15.81
CA ASP A 142 2.26 -22.82 -15.50
C ASP A 142 2.59 -23.33 -14.08
N GLU A 143 3.71 -22.88 -13.49
CA GLU A 143 4.05 -23.16 -12.10
C GLU A 143 3.25 -22.27 -11.14
N TRP A 144 3.27 -20.96 -11.37
CA TRP A 144 2.50 -19.99 -10.59
C TRP A 144 2.36 -18.66 -11.34
N ASN A 145 1.12 -18.18 -11.49
CA ASN A 145 0.85 -16.91 -12.16
C ASN A 145 0.02 -15.95 -11.30
N TYR A 146 -0.22 -14.74 -11.83
CA TYR A 146 -0.95 -13.68 -11.13
C TYR A 146 -2.40 -14.06 -10.78
N LEU A 147 -3.04 -14.99 -11.48
CA LEU A 147 -4.38 -15.48 -11.13
C LEU A 147 -4.33 -16.33 -9.86
N ASP A 148 -3.29 -17.11 -9.68
CA ASP A 148 -3.09 -17.92 -8.47
C ASP A 148 -2.81 -17.02 -7.26
N THR A 149 -2.01 -15.96 -7.45
CA THR A 149 -1.85 -14.90 -6.45
C THR A 149 -3.17 -14.22 -6.13
N TYR A 150 -3.97 -13.84 -7.14
CA TYR A 150 -5.26 -13.19 -6.90
C TYR A 150 -6.23 -14.09 -6.12
N LYS A 151 -6.33 -15.38 -6.49
CA LYS A 151 -7.10 -16.38 -5.73
C LYS A 151 -6.58 -16.53 -4.30
N ALA A 152 -5.26 -16.51 -4.11
CA ALA A 152 -4.67 -16.55 -2.79
C ALA A 152 -5.10 -15.32 -1.98
N MET A 153 -4.97 -14.10 -2.52
CA MET A 153 -5.38 -12.85 -1.86
C MET A 153 -6.85 -12.82 -1.41
N GLN A 154 -7.75 -13.53 -2.10
CA GLN A 154 -9.18 -13.60 -1.76
C GLN A 154 -9.48 -14.43 -0.50
N ARG A 155 -8.53 -15.23 -0.01
CA ARG A 155 -8.74 -16.05 1.19
C ARG A 155 -8.94 -15.12 2.40
N ARG A 156 -9.83 -15.50 3.31
CA ARG A 156 -9.98 -14.78 4.58
C ARG A 156 -8.80 -15.10 5.47
N TRP A 157 -8.13 -14.08 5.96
CA TRP A 157 -6.90 -14.17 6.74
C TRP A 157 -7.11 -13.97 8.25
N ILE A 158 -8.37 -14.09 8.67
CA ILE A 158 -8.91 -14.00 10.03
C ILE A 158 -10.01 -15.04 10.20
#